data_AF-A0A9P0QQX6-F1
#
_entry.id   AF-A0A9P0QQX6-F1
#
_cell.length_a   1.000
_cell.length_b   1.000
_cell.length_c   1.000
_cell.angle_alpha   90.00
_cell.angle_beta   90.00
_cell.angle_gamma   90.00
#
_symmetry.space_group_name_H-M   'P 1'
#
loop_
_entity.id
_entity.type
_entity.pdbx_description
1 polymer ?
#
loop_
_entity_poly.entity_id
_entity_poly.type
_entity_poly.pdbx_seq_one_letter_code
_entity_poly.pdbx_strand_id
1 'polypeptide(L)'
;MRLTIRLTTNTSYSLTVPDNSTVQDLRASAKVACPSTAKLPTDFKLIFNGQKLDPYYKSLSDFGIKEDGVTIILMSSGAASPLSSPSLGPTTIIRKTATGATTSTKSKKSKCSFKSCGSAPLRMVGECSHCMGKFCAKHRLLEDHHCQDLQYCRDSAHERNAMKLHNESTLASSKV
;
A
#
# COMPACT_ATOMS: atom_id res chain seq x y z
N MET A 1 -21.75 -3.42 22.70
CA MET A 1 -20.45 -3.68 23.37
C MET A 1 -19.62 -2.42 23.62
N ARG A 2 -18.92 -2.34 24.76
CA ARG A 2 -17.91 -1.32 25.07
C ARG A 2 -16.52 -1.84 24.74
N LEU A 3 -15.79 -1.09 23.94
CA LEU A 3 -14.44 -1.40 23.48
C LEU A 3 -13.47 -0.34 24.01
N THR A 4 -12.20 -0.69 24.15
CA THR A 4 -11.12 0.24 24.50
C THR A 4 -10.15 0.31 23.33
N ILE A 5 -10.03 1.47 22.69
CA ILE A 5 -9.02 1.69 21.65
C ILE A 5 -7.79 2.32 22.27
N ARG A 6 -6.64 1.67 22.07
CA ARG A 6 -5.33 2.14 22.49
C ARG A 6 -4.54 2.61 21.28
N LEU A 7 -4.13 3.88 21.31
CA LEU A 7 -3.31 4.51 20.27
C LEU A 7 -1.83 4.24 20.52
N THR A 8 -1.02 4.42 19.47
CA THR A 8 0.45 4.41 19.56
C THR A 8 0.99 5.48 20.50
N THR A 9 0.25 6.56 20.73
CA THR A 9 0.59 7.66 21.66
C THR A 9 0.35 7.33 23.13
N ASN A 10 0.12 6.05 23.49
CA ASN A 10 -0.33 5.60 24.81
C ASN A 10 -1.67 6.20 25.27
N THR A 11 -2.39 6.91 24.41
CA THR A 11 -3.74 7.38 24.68
C THR A 11 -4.73 6.25 24.47
N SER A 12 -5.55 5.96 25.47
CA SER A 12 -6.65 4.99 25.34
C SER A 12 -7.99 5.66 25.56
N TYR A 13 -8.98 5.34 24.72
CA TYR A 13 -10.35 5.82 24.88
C TYR A 13 -11.34 4.67 24.74
N SER A 14 -12.47 4.75 25.46
CA SER A 14 -13.56 3.78 25.34
C SER A 14 -14.57 4.22 24.30
N LEU A 15 -15.01 3.30 23.45
CA LEU A 15 -16.07 3.51 22.47
C LEU A 15 -17.16 2.45 22.63
N THR A 16 -18.41 2.86 22.44
CA THR A 16 -19.56 1.95 22.47
C THR A 16 -20.00 1.70 21.03
N VAL A 17 -20.03 0.44 20.63
CA VAL A 17 -20.37 0.01 19.26
C VAL A 17 -21.43 -1.11 19.38
N PRO A 18 -22.44 -1.17 18.49
CA PRO A 18 -23.41 -2.27 18.50
C PRO A 18 -22.77 -3.61 18.11
N ASP A 19 -23.36 -4.70 18.58
CA ASP A 19 -22.74 -6.03 18.54
C ASP A 19 -22.75 -6.65 17.13
N ASN A 20 -23.63 -6.14 16.25
CA ASN A 20 -23.71 -6.49 14.83
C ASN A 20 -22.90 -5.57 13.91
N SER A 21 -22.02 -4.72 14.45
CA SER A 21 -21.20 -3.84 13.63
C SER A 21 -20.13 -4.59 12.82
N THR A 22 -19.73 -3.95 11.72
CA THR A 22 -18.63 -4.42 10.86
C THR A 22 -17.32 -3.74 11.24
N VAL A 23 -16.19 -4.28 10.74
CA VAL A 23 -14.87 -3.64 10.91
C VAL A 23 -14.85 -2.23 10.31
N GLN A 24 -15.60 -1.98 9.23
CA GLN A 24 -15.74 -0.65 8.63
C GLN A 24 -16.45 0.35 9.56
N ASP A 25 -17.53 -0.08 10.21
CA ASP A 25 -18.26 0.74 11.17
C ASP A 25 -17.39 1.07 12.39
N LEU A 26 -16.72 0.05 12.95
CA LEU A 26 -15.74 0.24 14.02
C LEU A 26 -14.63 1.23 13.63
N ARG A 27 -14.15 1.16 12.39
CA ARG A 27 -13.14 2.08 11.85
C ARG A 27 -13.67 3.52 11.80
N ALA A 28 -14.91 3.71 11.38
CA ALA A 28 -15.54 5.03 11.37
C ALA A 28 -15.74 5.57 12.78
N SER A 29 -16.26 4.76 13.71
CA SER A 29 -16.42 5.13 15.13
C SER A 29 -15.09 5.46 15.80
N ALA A 30 -14.04 4.68 15.52
CA ALA A 30 -12.69 4.94 16.00
C ALA A 30 -12.12 6.28 15.48
N LYS A 31 -12.45 6.66 14.25
CA LYS A 31 -12.05 7.94 13.68
C LYS A 31 -12.75 9.11 14.37
N VAL A 32 -14.05 8.97 14.64
CA VAL A 32 -14.88 10.01 15.29
C VAL A 32 -14.55 10.14 16.79
N ALA A 33 -14.30 9.02 17.46
CA ALA A 33 -13.98 8.97 18.89
C ALA A 33 -12.51 9.33 19.19
N CYS A 34 -11.68 9.54 18.16
CA CYS A 34 -10.29 9.93 18.34
C CYS A 34 -10.23 11.34 18.97
N PRO A 35 -9.49 11.54 20.08
CA PRO A 35 -9.31 12.87 20.63
C PRO A 35 -8.60 13.75 19.60
N SER A 36 -9.13 14.96 19.40
CA SER A 36 -8.77 15.94 18.34
C SER A 36 -7.28 16.28 18.24
N THR A 37 -6.49 15.89 19.24
CA THR A 37 -5.04 16.06 19.34
C THR A 37 -4.26 15.13 18.39
N ALA A 38 -4.85 14.01 17.95
CA ALA A 38 -4.17 13.06 17.06
C ALA A 38 -4.70 13.18 15.62
N LYS A 39 -3.95 13.86 14.73
CA LYS A 39 -4.19 13.80 13.28
C LYS A 39 -3.98 12.38 12.79
N LEU A 40 -5.07 11.66 12.58
CA LEU A 40 -5.02 10.29 12.08
C LEU A 40 -4.99 10.28 10.54
N PRO A 41 -4.00 9.64 9.90
CA PRO A 41 -4.00 9.43 8.45
C PRO A 41 -5.22 8.62 8.03
N THR A 42 -5.65 8.76 6.78
CA THR A 42 -6.76 7.95 6.22
C THR A 42 -6.46 6.45 6.27
N ASP A 43 -5.19 6.06 6.29
CA ASP A 43 -4.70 4.69 6.31
C ASP A 43 -4.24 4.27 7.72
N PHE A 44 -5.19 3.91 8.58
CA PHE A 44 -4.90 3.40 9.93
C PHE A 44 -5.31 1.93 10.04
N LYS A 45 -4.51 1.17 10.80
CA LYS A 45 -4.67 -0.26 10.98
C LYS A 45 -5.18 -0.55 12.39
N LEU A 46 -6.25 -1.32 12.46
CA LEU A 46 -6.80 -1.84 13.71
C LEU A 46 -6.29 -3.27 13.92
N ILE A 47 -5.74 -3.52 15.11
CA ILE A 47 -5.15 -4.81 15.48
C ILE A 47 -5.87 -5.30 16.74
N PHE A 48 -6.40 -6.51 16.66
CA PHE A 48 -7.06 -7.21 17.77
C PHE A 48 -6.41 -8.58 17.96
N ASN A 49 -5.98 -8.92 19.19
CA ASN A 49 -5.29 -10.19 19.49
C ASN A 49 -4.09 -10.51 18.56
N GLY A 50 -3.33 -9.49 18.16
CA GLY A 50 -2.20 -9.64 17.22
C GLY A 50 -2.62 -9.87 15.76
N GLN A 51 -3.91 -10.03 15.49
CA GLN A 51 -4.47 -10.14 14.15
C GLN A 51 -4.97 -8.78 13.66
N LYS A 52 -4.59 -8.45 12.43
CA LYS A 52 -5.13 -7.26 11.76
C LYS A 52 -6.59 -7.50 11.40
N LEU A 53 -7.45 -6.51 11.66
CA LEU A 53 -8.84 -6.54 11.22
C LEU A 53 -8.91 -6.25 9.71
N ASP A 54 -8.50 -7.24 8.91
CA ASP A 54 -8.69 -7.31 7.47
C ASP A 54 -9.38 -8.64 7.15
N PRO A 55 -10.40 -8.69 6.28
CA PRO A 55 -10.92 -7.61 5.43
C PRO A 55 -12.08 -6.81 6.07
N TYR A 56 -12.27 -5.56 5.64
CA TYR A 56 -13.19 -4.58 6.26
C TYR A 56 -14.70 -4.95 6.25
N TYR A 57 -15.10 -5.89 5.39
CA TYR A 57 -16.48 -6.34 5.25
C TYR A 57 -16.88 -7.43 6.27
N LYS A 58 -15.92 -7.98 7.01
CA LYS A 58 -16.18 -8.98 8.05
C LYS A 58 -16.78 -8.34 9.29
N SER A 59 -17.66 -9.08 9.97
CA SER A 59 -18.28 -8.66 11.23
C SER A 59 -17.31 -8.80 12.40
N LEU A 60 -17.50 -7.99 13.43
CA LEU A 60 -16.65 -7.98 14.63
C LEU A 60 -16.74 -9.30 15.40
N SER A 61 -17.88 -9.99 15.31
CA SER A 61 -18.09 -11.30 15.92
C SER A 61 -17.21 -12.41 15.35
N ASP A 62 -16.84 -12.32 14.05
CA ASP A 62 -15.97 -13.30 13.37
C ASP A 62 -14.53 -13.23 13.90
N PHE A 63 -14.11 -12.04 14.35
CA PHE A 63 -12.80 -11.79 14.96
C PHE A 63 -12.77 -12.08 16.47
N GLY A 64 -13.89 -12.53 17.06
CA GLY A 64 -13.97 -12.80 18.50
C GLY A 64 -14.22 -11.56 19.36
N ILE A 65 -14.74 -10.48 18.78
CA ILE A 65 -15.15 -9.27 19.51
C ILE A 65 -16.63 -9.47 19.90
N LYS A 66 -16.86 -10.16 21.01
CA LYS A 66 -18.21 -10.41 21.57
C LYS A 66 -18.40 -9.88 22.98
N GLU A 67 -17.31 -9.60 23.69
CA GLU A 67 -17.31 -9.29 25.11
C GLU A 67 -17.09 -7.80 25.38
N ASP A 68 -17.66 -7.30 26.48
CA ASP A 68 -17.39 -5.94 26.99
C ASP A 68 -15.95 -5.86 27.51
N GLY A 69 -15.19 -4.80 27.16
CA GLY A 69 -13.82 -4.59 27.63
C GLY A 69 -12.70 -5.04 26.67
N VAL A 70 -13.02 -5.35 25.41
CA VAL A 70 -12.02 -5.69 24.39
C VAL A 70 -11.08 -4.52 24.09
N THR A 71 -9.77 -4.78 24.08
CA THR A 71 -8.73 -3.79 23.73
C THR A 71 -8.30 -3.92 22.27
N ILE A 72 -8.43 -2.84 21.50
CA ILE A 72 -8.03 -2.76 20.09
C ILE A 72 -6.89 -1.76 19.97
N ILE A 73 -5.82 -2.14 19.27
CA ILE A 73 -4.68 -1.27 19.04
C ILE A 73 -4.87 -0.55 17.71
N LEU A 74 -4.83 0.78 17.75
CA LEU A 74 -4.92 1.64 16.59
C LEU A 74 -3.52 2.16 16.25
N MET A 75 -3.00 1.77 15.09
CA MET A 75 -1.74 2.26 14.55
C MET A 75 -1.99 3.18 13.35
N SER A 76 -1.44 4.39 13.44
CA SER A 76 -1.29 5.31 12.31
C SER A 76 -0.25 4.75 11.35
N SER A 77 -0.60 4.49 10.09
CA SER A 77 0.38 4.02 9.08
C SER A 77 1.25 5.20 8.65
N GLY A 78 2.21 5.54 9.51
CA GLY A 78 3.32 6.42 9.21
C GLY A 78 4.61 5.65 9.46
N ALA A 79 5.16 5.08 8.38
CA ALA A 79 6.44 4.39 8.29
C ALA A 79 6.54 2.94 8.84
N ALA A 80 7.19 2.14 7.99
CA ALA A 80 7.74 0.79 8.16
C ALA A 80 7.68 0.17 9.57
N SER A 81 6.96 -0.95 9.67
CA SER A 81 7.11 -1.92 10.75
C SER A 81 8.57 -2.43 10.82
N PRO A 82 9.27 -2.35 11.97
CA PRO A 82 10.54 -3.04 12.15
C PRO A 82 10.27 -4.54 12.25
N LEU A 83 10.91 -5.29 11.36
CA LEU A 83 10.94 -6.74 11.38
C LEU A 83 11.73 -7.18 12.62
N SER A 84 11.05 -7.84 13.55
CA SER A 84 11.69 -8.47 14.72
C SER A 84 12.74 -9.48 14.26
N SER A 85 13.99 -9.26 14.65
CA SER A 85 15.06 -10.26 14.65
C SER A 85 14.73 -11.41 15.63
N PRO A 86 15.24 -12.62 15.39
CA PRO A 86 16.35 -13.03 16.25
C PRO A 86 17.48 -13.83 15.57
N SER A 87 18.64 -13.67 16.20
CA SER A 87 19.81 -14.54 16.32
C SER A 87 20.78 -14.72 15.15
N LEU A 88 21.99 -14.24 15.44
CA LEU A 88 23.24 -14.52 14.77
C LEU A 88 23.55 -16.03 14.77
N GLY A 89 24.10 -16.49 13.65
CA GLY A 89 24.92 -17.69 13.53
C GLY A 89 25.91 -17.47 12.39
N PRO A 90 27.23 -17.71 12.56
CA PRO A 90 28.22 -17.40 11.53
C PRO A 90 28.44 -18.59 10.58
N THR A 91 28.87 -18.27 9.35
CA THR A 91 29.55 -19.18 8.38
C THR A 91 28.68 -20.32 7.82
N THR A 92 28.45 -20.48 6.52
CA THR A 92 29.44 -20.73 5.47
C THR A 92 28.72 -20.76 4.12
N ILE A 93 29.42 -20.32 3.07
CA ILE A 93 29.16 -20.51 1.64
C ILE A 93 28.60 -21.92 1.34
N ILE A 94 27.64 -22.07 0.41
CA ILE A 94 27.60 -23.09 -0.68
C ILE A 94 26.27 -23.05 -1.47
N ARG A 95 26.39 -23.05 -2.80
CA ARG A 95 25.36 -23.27 -3.83
C ARG A 95 24.66 -24.64 -3.71
N LYS A 96 23.34 -24.68 -3.98
CA LYS A 96 22.61 -25.67 -4.83
C LYS A 96 21.12 -25.36 -4.78
N THR A 97 20.50 -24.94 -5.88
CA THR A 97 19.67 -25.76 -6.79
C THR A 97 18.75 -26.76 -6.10
N ALA A 98 17.44 -26.45 -6.21
CA ALA A 98 16.26 -27.31 -6.28
C ALA A 98 16.02 -28.36 -5.18
N THR A 99 14.86 -28.22 -4.52
CA THR A 99 13.69 -29.13 -4.56
C THR A 99 13.03 -29.14 -3.19
N GLY A 100 11.70 -28.99 -3.13
CA GLY A 100 10.94 -29.21 -1.90
C GLY A 100 9.74 -28.30 -1.76
N ALA A 101 8.58 -28.85 -2.14
CA ALA A 101 7.28 -28.22 -2.02
C ALA A 101 6.80 -28.15 -0.56
N THR A 102 6.12 -27.05 -0.20
CA THR A 102 5.03 -27.05 0.80
C THR A 102 4.06 -25.90 0.50
N THR A 103 2.89 -26.30 0.00
CA THR A 103 1.55 -25.77 0.31
C THR A 103 1.42 -24.35 0.89
N SER A 104 1.00 -23.40 0.04
CA SER A 104 0.04 -22.37 0.45
C SER A 104 -0.69 -21.83 -0.78
N THR A 105 -2.02 -21.88 -0.68
CA THR A 105 -3.06 -21.14 -1.41
C THR A 105 -2.74 -20.58 -2.81
N LYS A 106 -3.52 -21.03 -3.80
CA LYS A 106 -3.60 -20.49 -5.17
C LYS A 106 -3.87 -18.97 -5.14
N SER A 107 -2.82 -18.17 -5.00
CA SER A 107 -2.79 -16.78 -5.43
C SER A 107 -1.97 -16.76 -6.72
N LYS A 108 -2.57 -16.25 -7.79
CA LYS A 108 -1.98 -16.22 -9.14
C LYS A 108 -0.56 -15.67 -9.01
N LYS A 109 0.46 -16.46 -9.37
CA LYS A 109 1.86 -16.03 -9.39
C LYS A 109 1.95 -14.79 -10.27
N SER A 110 2.02 -13.61 -9.63
CA SER A 110 2.09 -12.34 -10.34
C SER A 110 3.36 -12.37 -11.17
N LYS A 111 3.22 -12.27 -12.48
CA LYS A 111 4.32 -12.12 -13.43
C LYS A 111 4.44 -10.64 -13.82
N CYS A 112 5.57 -10.30 -14.42
CA CYS A 112 5.75 -9.01 -15.08
C CYS A 112 4.55 -8.76 -16.03
N SER A 113 3.99 -7.57 -16.00
CA SER A 113 2.85 -7.19 -16.84
C SER A 113 3.21 -6.95 -18.31
N PHE A 114 4.49 -7.13 -18.67
CA PHE A 114 5.00 -6.95 -20.03
C PHE A 114 4.79 -8.20 -20.86
N LYS A 115 4.25 -8.06 -22.09
CA LYS A 115 3.78 -9.18 -22.92
C LYS A 115 4.85 -10.22 -23.25
N SER A 116 6.12 -9.82 -23.37
CA SER A 116 7.24 -10.73 -23.67
C SER A 116 8.10 -11.06 -22.45
N CYS A 117 7.64 -10.80 -21.22
CA CYS A 117 8.40 -11.07 -20.00
C CYS A 117 7.75 -12.08 -19.07
N GLY A 118 8.43 -13.21 -18.84
CA GLY A 118 8.03 -14.22 -17.86
C GLY A 118 8.59 -14.01 -16.44
N SER A 119 9.35 -12.95 -16.20
CA SER A 119 10.06 -12.73 -14.93
C SER A 119 9.12 -12.35 -13.79
N ALA A 120 9.52 -12.66 -12.56
CA ALA A 120 8.82 -12.24 -11.36
C ALA A 120 8.92 -10.71 -11.16
N PRO A 121 7.84 -10.03 -10.76
CA PRO A 121 7.85 -8.61 -10.46
C PRO A 121 8.60 -8.33 -9.15
N LEU A 122 9.34 -7.22 -9.12
CA LEU A 122 10.09 -6.81 -7.93
C LEU A 122 9.18 -6.07 -6.95
N ARG A 123 9.15 -6.51 -5.70
CA ARG A 123 8.37 -5.84 -4.64
C ARG A 123 8.82 -4.40 -4.38
N MET A 124 10.11 -4.11 -4.57
CA MET A 124 10.69 -2.76 -4.38
C MET A 124 10.30 -1.75 -5.47
N VAL A 125 9.87 -2.21 -6.64
CA VAL A 125 9.50 -1.33 -7.76
C VAL A 125 8.08 -0.80 -7.59
N GLY A 126 7.20 -1.56 -6.95
CA GLY A 126 5.79 -1.23 -6.85
C GLY A 126 5.06 -1.42 -8.18
N GLU A 127 3.94 -0.71 -8.33
CA GLU A 127 3.15 -0.65 -9.56
C GLU A 127 3.41 0.68 -10.29
N CYS A 128 3.36 0.66 -11.62
CA CYS A 128 3.52 1.87 -12.42
C CYS A 128 2.32 2.80 -12.19
N SER A 129 2.57 4.08 -11.92
CA SER A 129 1.51 5.06 -11.65
C SER A 129 0.61 5.38 -12.84
N HIS A 130 1.02 5.00 -14.05
CA HIS A 130 0.28 5.31 -15.28
C HIS A 130 -0.57 4.12 -15.71
N CYS A 131 0.08 2.97 -15.97
CA CYS A 131 -0.60 1.76 -16.43
C CYS A 131 -1.00 0.78 -15.30
N MET A 132 -0.71 1.11 -14.03
CA MET A 132 -0.99 0.28 -12.83
C MET A 132 -0.42 -1.15 -12.89
N GLY A 133 0.56 -1.39 -13.77
CA GLY A 133 1.20 -2.69 -13.98
C GLY A 133 2.33 -2.97 -13.00
N LYS A 134 2.60 -4.25 -12.71
CA LYS A 134 3.75 -4.70 -11.90
C LYS A 134 4.87 -5.22 -12.80
N PHE A 135 6.10 -4.81 -12.54
CA PHE A 135 7.22 -5.09 -13.43
C PHE A 135 8.42 -5.73 -12.73
N CYS A 136 9.23 -6.45 -13.51
CA CYS A 136 10.49 -7.05 -13.04
C CYS A 136 11.62 -6.01 -13.00
N ALA A 137 12.81 -6.41 -12.54
CA ALA A 137 13.97 -5.52 -12.46
C ALA A 137 14.38 -4.92 -13.82
N LYS A 138 14.18 -5.67 -14.91
CA LYS A 138 14.47 -5.21 -16.28
C LYS A 138 13.42 -4.22 -16.79
N HIS A 139 12.14 -4.49 -16.52
CA HIS A 139 11.03 -3.67 -17.02
C HIS A 139 10.55 -2.60 -16.04
N ARG A 140 11.42 -2.15 -15.13
CA ARG A 140 11.08 -1.17 -14.08
C ARG A 140 10.80 0.22 -14.65
N LEU A 141 11.54 0.61 -15.67
CA LEU A 141 11.45 1.93 -16.30
C LEU A 141 10.24 1.98 -17.24
N LEU A 142 9.66 3.18 -17.41
CA LEU A 142 8.52 3.39 -18.32
C LEU A 142 8.89 3.05 -19.77
N GLU A 143 10.16 3.29 -20.13
CA GLU A 143 10.73 2.98 -21.44
C GLU A 143 10.80 1.46 -21.68
N ASP A 144 11.35 0.70 -20.72
CA ASP A 144 11.51 -0.75 -20.85
C ASP A 144 10.17 -1.49 -20.96
N HIS A 145 9.17 -1.14 -20.14
CA HIS A 145 7.87 -1.81 -20.19
C HIS A 145 6.90 -1.24 -21.23
N HIS A 146 7.34 -0.27 -22.04
CA HIS A 146 6.54 0.39 -23.08
C HIS A 146 5.20 0.86 -22.52
N CYS A 147 5.27 1.72 -21.50
CA CYS A 147 4.07 2.24 -20.84
C CYS A 147 3.17 2.96 -21.85
N GLN A 148 1.91 2.52 -21.95
CA GLN A 148 0.97 3.03 -22.94
C GLN A 148 0.73 4.55 -22.81
N ASP A 149 0.71 5.05 -21.57
CA ASP A 149 0.49 6.47 -21.27
C ASP A 149 1.75 7.33 -21.37
N LEU A 150 2.95 6.74 -21.48
CA LEU A 150 4.18 7.52 -21.66
C LEU A 150 4.13 8.32 -22.96
N GLN A 151 3.57 7.73 -24.02
CA GLN A 151 3.46 8.38 -25.31
C GLN A 151 2.52 9.59 -25.23
N TYR A 152 1.34 9.43 -24.62
CA TYR A 152 0.39 10.53 -24.42
C TYR A 152 0.98 11.66 -23.56
N CYS A 153 1.68 11.32 -22.47
CA CYS A 153 2.36 12.32 -21.65
C CYS A 153 3.45 13.07 -22.43
N ARG A 154 4.19 12.38 -23.30
CA ARG A 154 5.23 12.96 -24.15
C ARG A 154 4.63 13.91 -25.19
N ASP A 155 3.56 13.50 -25.85
CA ASP A 155 2.88 14.32 -26.86
C ASP A 155 2.23 15.55 -26.23
N SER A 156 1.56 15.41 -25.08
CA SER A 156 1.01 16.56 -24.34
C SER A 156 2.08 17.54 -23.87
N ALA A 157 3.23 17.03 -23.41
CA ALA A 157 4.35 17.88 -23.03
C ALA A 157 4.94 18.61 -24.25
N HIS A 158 5.04 17.91 -25.39
CA HIS A 158 5.51 18.49 -26.64
C HIS A 158 4.57 19.58 -27.16
N GLU A 159 3.25 19.35 -27.13
CA GLU A 159 2.24 20.33 -27.54
C GLU A 159 2.28 21.59 -26.65
N ARG A 160 2.36 21.43 -25.32
CA ARG A 160 2.49 22.58 -24.41
C ARG A 160 3.78 23.35 -24.63
N ASN A 161 4.88 22.66 -24.93
CA ASN A 161 6.14 23.30 -25.24
C ASN A 161 6.04 24.06 -26.57
N ALA A 162 5.48 23.45 -27.62
CA ALA A 162 5.26 24.08 -28.91
C ALA A 162 4.35 25.32 -28.79
N MET A 163 3.26 25.26 -28.03
CA MET A 163 2.38 26.40 -27.80
C MET A 163 3.07 27.51 -27.01
N LYS A 164 3.87 27.16 -25.99
CA LYS A 164 4.68 28.14 -25.26
C LYS A 164 5.70 28.81 -26.17
N LEU A 165 6.39 28.03 -27.01
CA LEU A 165 7.37 28.53 -27.97
C LEU A 165 6.73 29.43 -29.03
N HIS A 166 5.51 29.12 -29.48
CA HIS A 166 4.73 29.97 -30.38
C HIS A 166 4.23 31.26 -29.71
N ASN A 167 3.92 31.23 -28.41
CA ASN A 167 3.53 32.42 -27.65
C ASN A 167 4.74 33.33 -27.33
N GLU A 168 5.91 32.73 -27.17
CA GLU A 168 7.17 33.42 -26.87
C GLU A 168 7.96 33.80 -28.13
N SER A 169 7.57 33.28 -29.31
CA SER A 169 8.18 33.66 -30.57
C SER A 169 7.84 35.12 -30.89
N THR A 170 8.75 36.01 -30.55
CA THR A 170 8.82 37.37 -31.07
C THR A 170 9.42 37.30 -32.48
N LEU A 171 8.83 38.02 -33.43
CA LEU A 171 9.31 38.10 -34.82
C LEU A 171 10.71 38.75 -34.85
N ALA A 172 11.75 37.97 -34.60
CA ALA A 172 13.13 38.36 -34.83
C ALA A 172 13.41 38.31 -36.34
N SER A 173 13.05 39.40 -37.02
CA SER A 173 13.66 39.88 -38.26
C SER A 173 13.64 38.94 -39.48
N SER A 174 12.53 38.89 -40.20
CA SER A 174 12.58 38.70 -41.66
C SER A 174 13.12 39.99 -42.29
N LYS A 175 14.43 40.03 -42.55
CA LYS A 175 15.09 41.15 -43.23
C LYS A 175 14.88 41.02 -44.75
N VAL A 176 14.18 42.01 -45.31
CA VAL A 176 14.16 42.39 -46.74
C VAL A 176 15.54 42.87 -47.16
#